data_AF-A0A843DXL5-F1
#
_entry.id   AF-A0A843DXL5-F1
#
_cell.length_a   1.000
_cell.length_b   1.000
_cell.length_c   1.000
_cell.angle_alpha   90.00
_cell.angle_beta   90.00
_cell.angle_gamma   90.00
#
_symmetry.space_group_name_H-M   'P 1'
#
loop_
_entity.id
_entity.type
_entity.pdbx_description
1 polymer ?
#
loop_
_entity_poly.entity_id
_entity_poly.type
_entity_poly.pdbx_seq_one_letter_code
_entity_poly.pdbx_strand_id
1 'polypeptide(L)'
;MDICRVSGAVFGAAAADAVGASFEGMMPDDSRMPEMAGGGQFSLAAGEVTDDTLMMLALLETYAEAGCFSRELFFSRMIQTIRVRGKTFGNTTRTLAALV
;
A
#
# COMPACT_ATOMS: atom_id res chain seq x y z
N MET A 1 -15.93 4.06 -17.49
CA MET A 1 -15.27 5.00 -16.56
C MET A 1 -14.14 5.67 -17.32
N ASP A 2 -13.97 6.98 -17.17
CA ASP A 2 -12.89 7.72 -17.86
C ASP A 2 -11.51 7.29 -17.34
N ILE A 3 -10.53 7.12 -18.23
CA ILE A 3 -9.15 6.75 -17.89
C ILE A 3 -8.53 7.71 -16.87
N CYS A 4 -8.80 9.02 -16.97
CA CYS A 4 -8.32 10.01 -16.01
C CYS A 4 -8.83 9.74 -14.60
N ARG A 5 -10.08 9.26 -14.46
CA ARG A 5 -10.64 8.91 -13.15
C ARG A 5 -10.05 7.62 -12.59
N VAL A 6 -9.79 6.63 -13.45
CA VAL A 6 -9.15 5.37 -13.03
C VAL A 6 -7.71 5.63 -12.58
N SER A 7 -6.93 6.32 -13.40
CA SER A 7 -5.55 6.70 -13.07
C SER A 7 -5.51 7.58 -11.82
N GLY A 8 -6.41 8.58 -11.73
CA GLY A 8 -6.52 9.43 -10.56
C GLY A 8 -6.84 8.65 -9.27
N ALA A 9 -7.66 7.60 -9.34
CA ALA A 9 -7.94 6.76 -8.19
C ALA A 9 -6.70 5.97 -7.74
N VAL A 10 -5.96 5.36 -8.66
CA VAL A 10 -4.75 4.57 -8.34
C VAL A 10 -3.62 5.47 -7.82
N PHE A 11 -3.28 6.53 -8.54
CA PHE A 11 -2.21 7.44 -8.11
C PHE A 11 -2.61 8.26 -6.89
N GLY A 12 -3.87 8.66 -6.79
CA GLY A 12 -4.40 9.38 -5.63
C GLY A 12 -4.35 8.53 -4.36
N ALA A 13 -4.68 7.24 -4.44
CA ALA A 13 -4.53 6.31 -3.33
C ALA A 13 -3.06 6.20 -2.87
N ALA A 14 -2.13 6.03 -3.81
CA ALA A 14 -0.70 5.94 -3.49
C ALA A 14 -0.13 7.24 -2.89
N ALA A 15 -0.55 8.40 -3.40
CA ALA A 15 -0.15 9.69 -2.86
C ALA A 15 -0.74 9.92 -1.45
N ALA A 16 -2.00 9.54 -1.24
CA ALA A 16 -2.65 9.66 0.07
C ALA A 16 -2.00 8.73 1.11
N ASP A 17 -1.64 7.51 0.72
CA ASP A 17 -0.85 6.59 1.55
C ASP A 17 0.49 7.23 1.96
N ALA A 18 1.31 7.66 1.00
CA ALA A 18 2.62 8.24 1.30
C ALA A 18 2.56 9.50 2.18
N VAL A 19 1.52 10.34 2.04
CA VAL A 19 1.30 11.49 2.93
C VAL A 19 0.79 11.05 4.30
N GLY A 20 -0.17 10.12 4.35
CA GLY A 20 -0.79 9.65 5.60
C GLY A 20 0.18 8.87 6.48
N ALA A 21 1.07 8.09 5.88
CA ALA A 21 2.06 7.27 6.57
C ALA A 21 3.02 8.10 7.45
N SER A 22 3.29 9.36 7.07
CA SER A 22 4.07 10.30 7.89
C SER A 22 3.43 10.61 9.23
N PHE A 23 2.11 10.43 9.36
CA PHE A 23 1.32 10.82 10.54
C PHE A 23 0.68 9.64 11.28
N GLU A 24 0.89 8.40 10.80
CA GLU A 24 0.27 7.23 11.39
C GLU A 24 0.70 7.05 12.86
N GLY A 25 -0.30 6.80 13.73
CA GLY A 25 -0.09 6.65 15.17
C GLY A 25 0.07 7.96 15.95
N MET A 26 0.05 9.12 15.28
CA MET A 26 0.09 10.41 15.95
C MET A 26 -1.30 10.86 16.43
N MET A 27 -1.32 11.71 17.44
CA MET A 27 -2.56 12.38 17.88
C MET A 27 -3.03 13.38 16.80
N PRO A 28 -4.36 13.52 16.60
CA PRO A 28 -4.92 14.53 15.71
C PRO A 28 -4.44 15.95 16.05
N ASP A 29 -4.14 16.73 15.01
CA ASP A 29 -3.57 18.08 15.13
C ASP A 29 -3.95 18.92 13.91
N ASP A 30 -4.95 19.79 14.08
CA ASP A 30 -5.51 20.62 13.00
C ASP A 30 -4.52 21.69 12.49
N SER A 31 -3.43 21.95 13.22
CA SER A 31 -2.39 22.89 12.79
C SER A 31 -1.40 22.25 11.81
N ARG A 32 -1.43 20.93 11.67
CA ARG A 32 -0.47 20.17 10.90
C ARG A 32 -0.76 20.26 9.41
N MET A 33 0.22 20.71 8.64
CA MET A 33 0.14 20.70 7.19
C MET A 33 0.45 19.29 6.65
N PRO A 34 -0.40 18.72 5.77
CA PRO A 34 -0.08 17.46 5.10
C PRO A 34 1.14 17.63 4.21
N GLU A 35 2.15 16.81 4.42
CA GLU A 35 3.38 16.79 3.64
C GLU A 35 3.81 15.34 3.40
N MET A 36 4.36 15.07 2.23
CA MET A 36 4.95 13.78 1.88
C MET A 36 6.37 13.66 2.46
N ALA A 37 6.50 13.80 3.77
CA ALA A 37 7.78 13.94 4.45
C ALA A 37 8.49 12.60 4.72
N GLY A 38 7.77 11.47 4.63
CA GLY A 38 8.27 10.17 5.10
C GLY A 38 8.31 10.11 6.63
N GLY A 39 9.29 9.42 7.20
CA GLY A 39 9.44 9.26 8.65
C GLY A 39 8.37 8.34 9.25
N GLY A 40 7.62 8.86 10.23
CA GLY A 40 6.59 8.11 10.95
C GLY A 40 7.13 6.91 11.75
N GLN A 41 6.22 6.09 12.26
CA GLN A 41 6.56 4.89 13.05
C GLN A 41 7.41 3.87 12.28
N PHE A 42 7.40 3.93 10.94
CA PHE A 42 8.16 3.04 10.08
C PHE A 42 9.41 3.67 9.47
N SER A 43 9.84 4.87 9.88
CA SER A 43 11.07 5.51 9.37
C SER A 43 11.20 5.48 7.83
N LEU A 44 10.11 5.83 7.14
CA LEU A 44 9.98 5.77 5.68
C LEU A 44 10.80 6.87 5.00
N ALA A 45 11.24 6.64 3.77
CA ALA A 45 11.73 7.73 2.94
C ALA A 45 10.56 8.64 2.50
N ALA A 46 10.84 9.89 2.15
CA ALA A 46 9.84 10.78 1.57
C ALA A 46 9.26 10.17 0.28
N GLY A 47 7.93 10.04 0.24
CA GLY A 47 7.20 9.41 -0.88
C GLY A 47 7.19 7.89 -0.89
N GLU A 48 7.79 7.23 0.09
CA GLU A 48 7.68 5.79 0.24
C GLU A 48 6.26 5.41 0.68
N VAL A 49 5.66 4.47 -0.05
CA VAL A 49 4.30 3.95 0.19
C VAL A 49 4.30 2.79 1.18
N THR A 50 3.15 2.49 1.77
CA THR A 50 2.98 1.43 2.76
C THR A 50 2.18 0.25 2.22
N ASP A 51 1.64 -0.60 3.12
CA ASP A 51 0.93 -1.82 2.74
C ASP A 51 -0.35 -1.54 1.96
N ASP A 52 -1.02 -0.41 2.17
CA ASP A 52 -2.18 0.00 1.38
C ASP A 52 -1.88 -0.01 -0.13
N THR A 53 -0.82 0.69 -0.55
CA THR A 53 -0.43 0.73 -1.97
C THR A 53 0.13 -0.60 -2.44
N LEU A 54 0.91 -1.29 -1.60
CA LEU A 54 1.51 -2.58 -1.96
C LEU A 54 0.45 -3.67 -2.20
N MET A 55 -0.60 -3.70 -1.39
CA MET A 55 -1.74 -4.60 -1.55
C MET A 55 -2.56 -4.26 -2.80
N MET A 56 -2.79 -2.96 -3.05
CA MET A 56 -3.44 -2.49 -4.27
C MET A 56 -2.65 -2.90 -5.52
N LEU A 57 -1.33 -2.72 -5.52
CA LEU A 57 -0.47 -3.11 -6.64
C LEU A 57 -0.53 -4.62 -6.89
N ALA A 58 -0.44 -5.45 -5.85
CA ALA A 58 -0.57 -6.89 -5.99
C ALA A 58 -1.92 -7.30 -6.64
N LEU A 59 -3.00 -6.60 -6.32
CA LEU A 59 -4.31 -6.82 -6.93
C LEU A 59 -4.36 -6.36 -8.39
N LEU A 60 -3.87 -5.14 -8.67
CA LEU A 60 -3.87 -4.57 -10.02
C LEU A 60 -3.01 -5.40 -10.98
N GLU A 61 -1.83 -5.83 -10.54
CA GLU A 61 -0.95 -6.72 -11.32
C GLU A 61 -1.57 -8.10 -11.55
N THR A 62 -2.41 -8.58 -10.63
CA THR A 62 -3.18 -9.82 -10.80
C THR A 62 -4.21 -9.67 -11.91
N TYR A 63 -4.97 -8.58 -11.93
CA TYR A 63 -5.91 -8.30 -13.02
C TYR A 63 -5.20 -8.05 -14.36
N ALA A 64 -4.06 -7.35 -14.33
CA ALA A 64 -3.30 -7.07 -15.54
C ALA A 64 -2.75 -8.35 -16.20
N GLU A 65 -2.34 -9.34 -15.40
CA GLU A 65 -1.83 -10.61 -15.92
C GLU A 65 -2.94 -11.60 -16.27
N ALA A 66 -3.92 -11.81 -15.37
CA ALA A 66 -4.92 -12.87 -15.53
C ALA A 66 -6.17 -12.42 -16.30
N GLY A 67 -6.39 -11.12 -16.49
CA GLY A 67 -7.62 -10.55 -17.06
C GLY A 67 -8.85 -10.69 -16.16
N CYS A 68 -8.71 -11.31 -14.99
CA CYS A 68 -9.74 -11.51 -13.98
C CYS A 68 -9.08 -11.63 -12.59
N PHE A 69 -9.90 -11.76 -11.54
CA PHE A 69 -9.35 -12.09 -10.23
C PHE A 69 -8.92 -13.56 -10.18
N SER A 70 -7.60 -13.79 -10.08
CA SER A 70 -7.03 -15.08 -9.68
C SER A 70 -6.59 -15.00 -8.23
N ARG A 71 -7.21 -15.85 -7.40
CA ARG A 71 -6.90 -15.95 -5.96
C ARG A 71 -5.45 -16.36 -5.75
N GLU A 72 -5.01 -17.38 -6.49
CA GLU A 72 -3.70 -18.01 -6.39
C GLU A 72 -2.60 -16.99 -6.72
N LEU A 73 -2.77 -16.27 -7.83
CA LEU A 73 -1.83 -15.28 -8.29
C LEU A 73 -1.77 -14.06 -7.34
N PHE A 74 -2.91 -13.59 -6.85
CA PHE A 74 -2.96 -12.50 -5.87
C PHE A 74 -2.24 -12.90 -4.57
N PHE A 75 -2.54 -14.07 -4.00
CA PHE A 75 -1.88 -14.52 -2.78
C PHE A 75 -0.39 -14.77 -2.98
N SER A 76 0.04 -15.30 -4.12
CA SER A 76 1.46 -15.45 -4.45
C SER A 76 2.20 -14.10 -4.40
N ARG A 77 1.64 -13.07 -5.05
CA ARG A 77 2.20 -11.70 -5.02
C ARG A 77 2.20 -11.11 -3.61
N MET A 78 1.12 -11.27 -2.87
CA MET A 78 1.02 -10.81 -1.47
C MET A 78 2.09 -11.44 -0.59
N ILE A 79 2.27 -12.77 -0.66
CA ILE A 79 3.29 -13.49 0.11
C ILE A 79 4.70 -12.99 -0.25
N GLN A 80 5.01 -12.85 -1.54
CA GLN A 80 6.29 -12.31 -1.99
C GLN A 80 6.51 -10.88 -1.49
N THR A 81 5.49 -10.03 -1.61
CA THR A 81 5.56 -8.63 -1.19
C THR A 81 5.78 -8.50 0.32
N ILE A 82 5.08 -9.29 1.14
CA ILE A 82 5.28 -9.29 2.59
C ILE A 82 6.68 -9.79 2.95
N ARG A 83 7.21 -10.79 2.25
CA ARG A 83 8.58 -11.30 2.51
C ARG A 83 9.67 -10.26 2.23
N VAL A 84 9.48 -9.39 1.23
CA VAL A 84 10.46 -8.38 0.83
C VAL A 84 10.22 -7.03 1.52
N ARG A 85 8.96 -6.63 1.72
CA ARG A 85 8.53 -5.29 2.17
C ARG A 85 7.52 -5.34 3.34
N GLY A 86 7.58 -6.38 4.17
CA GLY A 86 6.59 -6.65 5.24
C GLY A 86 6.57 -5.67 6.43
N LYS A 87 7.36 -4.60 6.41
CA LYS A 87 7.57 -3.69 7.54
C LYS A 87 6.28 -3.00 8.00
N THR A 88 5.47 -2.56 7.04
CA THR A 88 4.25 -1.77 7.30
C THR A 88 3.01 -2.63 7.50
N PHE A 89 3.01 -3.86 6.97
CA PHE A 89 1.86 -4.76 7.00
C PHE A 89 1.35 -5.06 8.40
N GLY A 90 0.04 -4.91 8.62
CA GLY A 90 -0.63 -5.30 9.86
C GLY A 90 -0.49 -6.79 10.22
N ASN A 91 -0.66 -7.11 11.52
CA ASN A 91 -0.47 -8.46 12.06
C ASN A 91 -1.28 -9.54 11.33
N THR A 92 -2.57 -9.29 11.07
CA THR A 92 -3.44 -10.24 10.40
C THR A 92 -2.95 -10.55 8.99
N THR A 93 -2.63 -9.53 8.20
CA THR A 93 -2.16 -9.71 6.82
C THR A 93 -0.79 -10.40 6.78
N ARG A 94 0.11 -10.09 7.72
CA ARG A 94 1.42 -10.75 7.82
C ARG A 94 1.33 -12.26 8.03
N THR A 95 0.22 -12.79 8.57
CA THR A 95 0.05 -14.25 8.71
C THR A 95 0.14 -14.98 7.36
N LEU A 96 -0.16 -14.31 6.24
CA LEU A 96 0.00 -14.86 4.90
C LEU A 96 1.45 -15.30 4.61
N ALA A 97 2.47 -14.61 5.16
CA ALA A 97 3.87 -14.96 4.92
C ALA A 97 4.25 -16.37 5.43
N ALA A 98 3.48 -16.89 6.39
CA ALA A 98 3.63 -18.23 6.94
C ALA A 98 2.94 -19.32 6.09
N LEU A 99 2.15 -18.94 5.09
CA LEU A 99 1.55 -19.87 4.14
C LEU A 99 2.59 -20.34 3.10
N VAL A 100 2.39 -21.58 2.63
CA VAL A 100 3.19 -22.26 1.62
C VAL A 100 2.28 -22.64 0.46
#